data_AF-K9UXJ9-F1
#
_entry.id   AF-K9UXJ9-F1
#
_cell.length_a   1.000
_cell.length_b   1.000
_cell.length_c   1.000
_cell.angle_alpha   90.00
_cell.angle_beta   90.00
_cell.angle_gamma   90.00
#
_symmetry.space_group_name_H-M   'P 1'
#
loop_
_entity.id
_entity.type
_entity.pdbx_description
1 polymer ?
#
loop_
_entity_poly.entity_id
_entity_poly.type
_entity_poly.pdbx_seq_one_letter_code
_entity_poly.pdbx_strand_id
1 'polypeptide(L)'
;MHHSNQRHKLLITLTTILTGAICLAGVGIYVVLKAAENPIKSEISTSETSTIPTDTAPVETSVTSSSEGSTSATVVIPKVDTPKNFGGVNWQGRNFQTMNLSKAQLGGANLSRGNLSGVDLSGANLGGANLTQANLVNANLSGADLRGANLGGANLKGANLSGALLDGANTTGAIMLQR
;
A
#
# COMPACT_ATOMS: atom_id res chain seq x y z
N MET A 1 -29.16 45.22 57.50
CA MET A 1 -29.45 44.02 56.67
C MET A 1 -29.67 44.31 55.18
N HIS A 2 -29.97 45.55 54.75
CA HIS A 2 -30.26 45.85 53.33
C HIS A 2 -29.02 45.84 52.39
N HIS A 3 -27.83 46.22 52.89
CA HIS A 3 -26.60 46.31 52.07
C HIS A 3 -25.97 44.94 51.70
N SER A 4 -26.16 43.90 52.51
CA SER A 4 -25.62 42.54 52.22
C SER A 4 -26.32 41.91 51.02
N ASN A 5 -27.64 42.07 50.94
CA ASN A 5 -28.45 41.53 49.84
C ASN A 5 -28.14 42.19 48.49
N GLN A 6 -27.75 43.47 48.49
CA GLN A 6 -27.35 44.18 47.26
C GLN A 6 -26.00 43.70 46.73
N ARG A 7 -25.03 43.45 47.62
CA ARG A 7 -23.72 42.89 47.24
C ARG A 7 -23.84 41.47 46.71
N HIS A 8 -24.70 40.65 47.32
CA HIS A 8 -24.94 39.28 46.87
C HIS A 8 -25.62 39.23 45.50
N LYS A 9 -26.62 40.10 45.27
CA LYS A 9 -27.25 40.25 43.95
C LYS A 9 -26.25 40.70 42.89
N LEU A 10 -25.39 41.66 43.22
CA LEU A 10 -24.36 42.16 42.30
C LEU A 10 -23.34 41.07 41.92
N LEU A 11 -22.90 40.26 42.90
CA LEU A 11 -21.97 39.15 42.67
C LEU A 11 -22.56 38.09 41.74
N ILE A 12 -23.84 37.71 41.93
CA ILE A 12 -24.52 36.73 41.07
C ILE A 12 -24.68 37.28 39.65
N THR A 13 -25.03 38.56 39.48
CA THR A 13 -25.11 39.17 38.15
C THR A 13 -23.74 39.25 37.47
N LEU A 14 -22.66 39.52 38.22
CA LEU A 14 -21.33 39.63 37.64
C LEU A 14 -20.79 38.27 37.19
N THR A 15 -21.02 37.21 37.96
CA THR A 15 -20.60 35.85 37.59
C THR A 15 -21.35 35.33 36.39
N THR A 16 -22.67 35.55 36.32
CA THR A 16 -23.49 35.14 35.17
C THR A 16 -23.10 35.86 33.87
N ILE A 17 -22.79 37.17 33.94
CA ILE A 17 -22.28 37.93 32.79
C ILE A 17 -20.91 37.40 32.35
N LEU A 18 -20.00 37.14 33.30
CA LEU A 18 -18.65 36.66 32.99
C LEU A 18 -18.67 35.26 32.36
N THR A 19 -19.47 34.33 32.89
CA THR A 19 -19.62 32.99 32.32
C THR A 19 -20.24 33.03 30.92
N GLY A 20 -21.26 33.88 30.70
CA GLY A 20 -21.86 34.07 29.37
C GLY A 20 -20.87 34.61 28.34
N ALA A 21 -20.07 35.63 28.71
CA ALA A 21 -19.06 36.21 27.82
C ALA A 21 -17.98 35.19 27.40
N ILE A 22 -17.54 34.32 28.32
CA ILE A 22 -16.56 33.26 28.02
C ILE A 22 -17.16 32.21 27.06
N CYS A 23 -18.41 31.81 27.26
CA CYS A 23 -19.09 30.87 26.36
C CYS A 23 -19.25 31.44 24.94
N LEU A 24 -19.63 32.72 24.79
CA LEU A 24 -19.75 33.35 23.47
C LEU A 24 -18.40 33.46 22.75
N ALA A 25 -17.33 33.82 23.45
CA ALA A 25 -15.99 33.89 22.87
C ALA A 25 -15.50 32.52 22.39
N GLY A 26 -15.76 31.46 23.16
CA GLY A 26 -15.40 30.08 22.79
C GLY A 26 -16.14 29.57 21.55
N VAL A 27 -17.44 29.83 21.45
CA VAL A 27 -18.25 29.44 20.28
C VAL A 27 -17.83 30.22 19.03
N GLY A 28 -17.53 31.51 19.15
CA GLY A 28 -17.03 32.33 18.03
C GLY A 28 -15.70 31.81 17.48
N ILE A 29 -14.73 31.52 18.36
CA ILE A 29 -13.43 30.95 17.97
C ILE A 29 -13.62 29.56 17.33
N TYR A 30 -14.49 28.73 17.89
CA TYR A 30 -14.81 27.40 17.34
C TYR A 30 -15.41 27.48 15.93
N VAL A 31 -16.37 28.39 15.69
CA VAL A 31 -17.00 28.58 14.37
C VAL A 31 -15.99 29.12 13.35
N VAL A 32 -15.11 30.03 13.75
CA VAL A 32 -14.04 30.57 12.86
C VAL A 32 -13.02 29.49 12.50
N LEU A 33 -12.61 28.65 13.47
CA LEU A 33 -11.72 27.51 13.19
C LEU A 33 -12.39 26.47 12.29
N LYS A 34 -13.69 26.20 12.50
CA LYS A 34 -14.46 25.29 11.62
C LYS A 34 -14.70 25.86 10.22
N ALA A 35 -14.81 27.18 10.08
CA ALA A 35 -14.94 27.84 8.78
C ALA A 35 -13.61 27.93 8.01
N ALA A 36 -12.46 27.80 8.68
CA ALA A 36 -11.14 27.73 8.04
C ALA A 36 -10.80 26.32 7.52
N GLU A 37 -11.56 25.29 7.91
CA GLU A 37 -11.48 23.95 7.33
C GLU A 37 -12.39 23.85 6.09
N ASN A 38 -11.80 24.18 4.93
CA ASN A 38 -12.17 23.78 3.55
C ASN A 38 -12.82 24.87 2.66
N PRO A 39 -12.10 25.26 1.59
CA PRO A 39 -12.57 24.82 0.27
C PRO A 39 -11.43 24.43 -0.68
N ILE A 40 -11.28 23.12 -0.93
CA ILE A 40 -10.88 22.62 -2.25
C ILE A 40 -11.87 21.52 -2.68
N LYS A 41 -12.93 21.95 -3.35
CA LYS A 41 -13.61 21.27 -4.47
C LYS A 41 -13.60 22.31 -5.60
N SER A 42 -13.19 22.06 -6.83
CA SER A 42 -12.97 20.82 -7.58
C SER A 42 -12.45 21.19 -8.97
N GLU A 43 -11.54 20.40 -9.55
CA GLU A 43 -11.52 20.11 -10.99
C GLU A 43 -10.79 18.78 -11.24
N ILE A 44 -11.60 17.72 -11.29
CA ILE A 44 -11.57 16.52 -12.14
C ILE A 44 -10.21 16.11 -12.74
N SER A 45 -9.66 14.97 -12.26
CA SER A 45 -9.47 13.81 -13.14
C SER A 45 -9.47 12.51 -12.33
N THR A 46 -10.04 11.48 -12.93
CA THR A 46 -10.61 10.28 -12.35
C THR A 46 -9.58 9.27 -11.80
N SER A 47 -10.03 8.50 -10.80
CA SER A 47 -9.65 7.09 -10.45
C SER A 47 -8.21 6.87 -9.94
N GLU A 48 -7.90 6.26 -8.79
CA GLU A 48 -8.54 5.19 -8.00
C GLU A 48 -8.11 5.25 -6.52
N THR A 49 -8.99 4.75 -5.66
CA THR A 49 -8.87 4.66 -4.21
C THR A 49 -7.70 3.77 -3.78
N SER A 50 -6.70 4.36 -3.11
CA SER A 50 -5.70 3.64 -2.32
C SER A 50 -6.31 3.24 -0.97
N THR A 51 -6.86 2.04 -0.89
CA THR A 51 -7.13 1.40 0.40
C THR A 51 -5.81 0.90 0.99
N ILE A 52 -5.47 1.37 2.18
CA ILE A 52 -4.44 0.79 3.05
C ILE A 52 -4.82 -0.68 3.30
N PRO A 53 -4.03 -1.69 2.90
CA PRO A 53 -4.30 -3.04 3.34
C PRO A 53 -3.82 -3.16 4.79
N THR A 54 -4.78 -3.39 5.66
CA THR A 54 -4.60 -3.89 7.02
C THR A 54 -3.74 -5.15 7.00
N ASP A 55 -2.80 -5.18 7.92
CA ASP A 55 -1.99 -6.32 8.33
C ASP A 55 -2.89 -7.47 8.76
N THR A 56 -3.27 -8.30 7.80
CA THR A 56 -3.83 -9.63 8.02
C THR A 56 -3.36 -10.49 6.87
N ALA A 57 -2.46 -11.41 7.16
CA ALA A 57 -2.18 -12.54 6.28
C ALA A 57 -3.52 -13.19 5.88
N PRO A 58 -3.69 -13.64 4.62
CA PRO A 58 -4.92 -14.30 4.24
C PRO A 58 -5.03 -15.61 5.02
N VAL A 59 -5.99 -15.64 5.93
CA VAL A 59 -6.45 -16.82 6.68
C VAL A 59 -6.79 -17.90 5.67
N GLU A 60 -6.20 -19.09 5.86
CA GLU A 60 -6.56 -20.29 5.13
C GLU A 60 -8.07 -20.53 5.27
N THR A 61 -8.80 -20.43 4.16
CA THR A 61 -10.16 -20.97 4.08
C THR A 61 -10.04 -22.44 3.74
N SER A 62 -9.91 -23.25 4.80
CA SER A 62 -10.15 -24.68 4.78
C SER A 62 -11.63 -24.92 4.51
N VAL A 63 -11.98 -25.14 3.24
CA VAL A 63 -13.27 -25.73 2.88
C VAL A 63 -13.03 -27.20 2.60
N THR A 64 -13.42 -28.02 3.56
CA THR A 64 -13.56 -29.47 3.43
C THR A 64 -14.58 -29.78 2.34
N SER A 65 -14.17 -30.52 1.31
CA SER A 65 -15.09 -31.37 0.56
C SER A 65 -14.37 -32.65 0.20
N SER A 66 -14.47 -33.60 1.14
CA SER A 66 -14.31 -35.02 0.87
C SER A 66 -15.49 -35.49 0.04
N SER A 67 -15.21 -36.33 -0.94
CA SER A 67 -16.15 -37.35 -1.36
C SER A 67 -15.41 -38.67 -1.70
N GLU A 68 -15.64 -39.82 -1.08
CA GLU A 68 -15.34 -41.08 -1.81
C GLU A 68 -16.49 -42.09 -1.90
N GLY A 69 -16.96 -42.38 -3.13
CA GLY A 69 -17.84 -43.51 -3.46
C GLY A 69 -19.30 -43.12 -3.74
N SER A 70 -20.30 -43.98 -3.88
CA SER A 70 -21.13 -44.17 -2.69
C SER A 70 -20.22 -44.91 -1.73
N THR A 71 -19.54 -44.20 -0.81
CA THR A 71 -19.91 -43.01 -0.02
C THR A 71 -19.55 -41.56 -0.54
N SER A 72 -20.34 -40.97 -1.45
CA SER A 72 -20.12 -39.69 -2.20
C SER A 72 -18.84 -39.61 -3.05
N ALA A 73 -18.82 -39.40 -4.38
CA ALA A 73 -17.56 -39.48 -5.18
C ALA A 73 -16.80 -38.13 -5.23
N THR A 74 -15.49 -38.09 -4.91
CA THR A 74 -14.59 -36.91 -5.01
C THR A 74 -14.42 -36.67 -6.48
N VAL A 75 -15.14 -35.66 -6.94
CA VAL A 75 -14.67 -34.82 -8.03
C VAL A 75 -13.31 -34.30 -7.58
N VAL A 76 -12.23 -34.95 -8.02
CA VAL A 76 -10.88 -34.41 -7.89
C VAL A 76 -10.88 -33.20 -8.80
N ILE A 77 -11.16 -32.03 -8.23
CA ILE A 77 -10.95 -30.77 -8.95
C ILE A 77 -9.43 -30.68 -9.12
N PRO A 78 -8.89 -30.74 -10.36
CA PRO A 78 -7.47 -30.56 -10.55
C PRO A 78 -7.11 -29.21 -9.94
N LYS A 79 -6.12 -29.19 -9.05
CA LYS A 79 -5.51 -27.95 -8.59
C LYS A 79 -4.91 -27.30 -9.84
N VAL A 80 -5.68 -26.40 -10.46
CA VAL A 80 -5.16 -25.53 -11.49
C VAL A 80 -4.17 -24.66 -10.76
N ASP A 81 -2.87 -24.92 -10.95
CA ASP A 81 -1.80 -24.06 -10.47
C ASP A 81 -1.89 -22.73 -11.23
N THR A 82 -2.85 -21.89 -10.85
CA THR A 82 -3.01 -20.58 -11.45
C THR A 82 -1.82 -19.72 -11.01
N PRO A 83 -1.08 -19.11 -11.95
CA PRO A 83 0.04 -18.26 -11.59
C PRO A 83 -0.42 -17.10 -10.71
N LYS A 84 0.40 -16.74 -9.71
CA LYS A 84 0.08 -15.66 -8.78
C LYS A 84 0.01 -14.34 -9.54
N ASN A 85 -1.17 -13.71 -9.61
CA ASN A 85 -1.37 -12.46 -10.31
C ASN A 85 -1.26 -11.26 -9.36
N PHE A 86 -0.25 -10.44 -9.60
CA PHE A 86 0.07 -9.21 -8.87
C PHE A 86 0.33 -8.04 -9.82
N GLY A 87 0.00 -8.18 -11.12
CA GLY A 87 0.26 -7.20 -12.17
C GLY A 87 -0.58 -5.93 -12.01
N GLY A 88 -0.04 -4.79 -12.44
CA GLY A 88 -0.70 -3.47 -12.36
C GLY A 88 -0.90 -2.91 -10.95
N VAL A 89 -0.61 -3.69 -9.89
CA VAL A 89 -0.83 -3.27 -8.51
C VAL A 89 0.32 -2.37 -8.01
N ASN A 90 -0.02 -1.42 -7.15
CA ASN A 90 0.95 -0.56 -6.47
C ASN A 90 1.54 -1.23 -5.22
N TRP A 91 2.80 -1.62 -5.32
CA TRP A 91 3.61 -2.31 -4.32
C TRP A 91 4.80 -1.49 -3.84
N GLN A 92 4.78 -0.18 -4.08
CA GLN A 92 5.91 0.71 -3.83
C GLN A 92 6.43 0.59 -2.40
N GLY A 93 7.75 0.45 -2.26
CA GLY A 93 8.46 0.44 -0.97
C GLY A 93 8.20 -0.80 -0.09
N ARG A 94 7.48 -1.81 -0.58
CA ARG A 94 7.14 -3.00 0.21
C ARG A 94 8.32 -3.97 0.34
N ASN A 95 8.27 -4.83 1.35
CA ASN A 95 9.23 -5.90 1.57
C ASN A 95 8.71 -7.23 1.01
N PHE A 96 9.51 -7.87 0.15
CA PHE A 96 9.20 -9.14 -0.52
C PHE A 96 10.14 -10.28 -0.14
N GLN A 97 11.10 -10.08 0.76
CA GLN A 97 12.19 -11.04 1.05
C GLN A 97 11.71 -12.44 1.47
N THR A 98 10.49 -12.58 1.97
CA THR A 98 9.89 -13.87 2.38
C THR A 98 8.97 -14.48 1.33
N MET A 99 8.72 -13.78 0.22
CA MET A 99 7.81 -14.23 -0.83
C MET A 99 8.52 -15.07 -1.88
N ASN A 100 7.89 -16.16 -2.30
CA ASN A 100 8.25 -16.83 -3.56
C ASN A 100 7.40 -16.23 -4.69
N LEU A 101 8.05 -15.49 -5.59
CA LEU A 101 7.45 -14.83 -6.75
C LEU A 101 7.89 -15.48 -8.08
N SER A 102 8.40 -16.72 -8.04
CA SER A 102 8.69 -17.47 -9.26
C SER A 102 7.43 -17.59 -10.11
N LYS A 103 7.58 -17.35 -11.42
CA LYS A 103 6.51 -17.35 -12.43
C LYS A 103 5.32 -16.42 -12.13
N ALA A 104 5.46 -15.50 -11.18
CA ALA A 104 4.41 -14.55 -10.84
C ALA A 104 4.11 -13.62 -12.02
N GLN A 105 2.85 -13.21 -12.16
CA GLN A 105 2.44 -12.18 -13.11
C GLN A 105 2.53 -10.83 -12.41
N LEU A 106 3.55 -10.05 -12.72
CA LEU A 106 3.87 -8.73 -12.15
C LEU A 106 3.90 -7.63 -13.23
N GLY A 107 3.39 -7.91 -14.43
CA GLY A 107 3.39 -6.97 -15.55
C GLY A 107 2.74 -5.64 -15.17
N GLY A 108 3.42 -4.52 -15.46
CA GLY A 108 2.96 -3.18 -15.11
C GLY A 108 2.89 -2.85 -13.61
N ALA A 109 3.31 -3.75 -12.72
CA ALA A 109 3.27 -3.51 -11.28
C ALA A 109 4.24 -2.38 -10.88
N ASN A 110 3.87 -1.59 -9.87
CA ASN A 110 4.77 -0.60 -9.28
C ASN A 110 5.52 -1.21 -8.09
N LEU A 111 6.72 -1.70 -8.33
CA LEU A 111 7.64 -2.28 -7.35
C LEU A 111 8.76 -1.30 -6.96
N SER A 112 8.61 -0.01 -7.30
CA SER A 112 9.65 0.99 -7.06
C SER A 112 10.02 1.06 -5.58
N ARG A 113 11.31 1.22 -5.30
CA ARG A 113 11.89 1.21 -3.93
C ARG A 113 11.57 -0.04 -3.10
N GLY A 114 11.03 -1.10 -3.70
CA GLY A 114 10.74 -2.36 -3.02
C GLY A 114 12.00 -3.10 -2.62
N ASN A 115 11.92 -3.86 -1.52
CA ASN A 115 12.98 -4.77 -1.10
C ASN A 115 12.71 -6.19 -1.63
N LEU A 116 13.37 -6.53 -2.74
CA LEU A 116 13.31 -7.81 -3.43
C LEU A 116 14.65 -8.56 -3.30
N SER A 117 15.48 -8.22 -2.33
CA SER A 117 16.79 -8.86 -2.15
C SER A 117 16.64 -10.34 -1.81
N GLY A 118 17.38 -11.19 -2.53
CA GLY A 118 17.33 -12.65 -2.40
C GLY A 118 16.02 -13.30 -2.86
N VAL A 119 15.07 -12.54 -3.40
CA VAL A 119 13.76 -13.08 -3.82
C VAL A 119 13.91 -13.92 -5.08
N ASP A 120 13.18 -15.05 -5.13
CA ASP A 120 13.04 -15.84 -6.35
C ASP A 120 11.95 -15.25 -7.25
N LEU A 121 12.38 -14.69 -8.37
CA LEU A 121 11.57 -14.13 -9.47
C LEU A 121 11.79 -14.92 -10.76
N SER A 122 12.31 -16.16 -10.68
CA SER A 122 12.60 -16.95 -11.87
C SER A 122 11.35 -17.17 -12.73
N GLY A 123 11.48 -16.89 -14.02
CA GLY A 123 10.38 -16.97 -14.98
C GLY A 123 9.21 -16.00 -14.73
N ALA A 124 9.35 -15.02 -13.83
CA ALA A 124 8.29 -14.03 -13.58
C ALA A 124 8.06 -13.13 -14.79
N ASN A 125 6.82 -12.70 -14.99
CA ASN A 125 6.47 -11.69 -15.98
C ASN A 125 6.50 -10.31 -15.30
N LEU A 126 7.52 -9.51 -15.59
CA LEU A 126 7.74 -8.13 -15.12
C LEU A 126 7.64 -7.13 -16.28
N GLY A 127 7.00 -7.51 -17.40
CA GLY A 127 6.87 -6.64 -18.58
C GLY A 127 6.24 -5.30 -18.23
N GLY A 128 6.93 -4.20 -18.56
CA GLY A 128 6.48 -2.83 -18.23
C GLY A 128 6.43 -2.49 -16.74
N ALA A 129 6.92 -3.35 -15.83
CA ALA A 129 6.91 -3.07 -14.40
C ALA A 129 7.84 -1.90 -14.04
N ASN A 130 7.47 -1.14 -13.01
CA ASN A 130 8.31 -0.09 -12.45
C ASN A 130 9.13 -0.65 -11.27
N LEU A 131 10.43 -0.86 -11.48
CA LEU A 131 11.42 -1.32 -10.51
C LEU A 131 12.42 -0.20 -10.14
N THR A 132 12.06 1.07 -10.35
CA THR A 132 12.96 2.19 -10.07
C THR A 132 13.42 2.18 -8.62
N GLN A 133 14.74 2.31 -8.42
CA GLN A 133 15.39 2.27 -7.10
C GLN A 133 15.07 1.02 -6.27
N ALA A 134 14.59 -0.06 -6.87
CA ALA A 134 14.33 -1.32 -6.16
C ALA A 134 15.64 -1.98 -5.71
N ASN A 135 15.61 -2.66 -4.57
CA ASN A 135 16.71 -3.49 -4.10
C ASN A 135 16.50 -4.93 -4.59
N LEU A 136 17.28 -5.36 -5.58
CA LEU A 136 17.28 -6.69 -6.19
C LEU A 136 18.59 -7.45 -5.89
N VAL A 137 19.30 -7.08 -4.83
CA VAL A 137 20.57 -7.72 -4.45
C VAL A 137 20.38 -9.23 -4.29
N ASN A 138 21.19 -10.02 -5.00
CA ASN A 138 21.12 -11.50 -5.01
C ASN A 138 19.75 -12.08 -5.42
N ALA A 139 18.87 -11.32 -6.07
CA ALA A 139 17.58 -11.84 -6.54
C ALA A 139 17.78 -12.83 -7.70
N ASN A 140 16.94 -13.85 -7.80
CA ASN A 140 16.94 -14.76 -8.95
C ASN A 140 15.95 -14.27 -10.00
N LEU A 141 16.44 -13.68 -11.10
CA LEU A 141 15.65 -13.20 -12.24
C LEU A 141 15.84 -14.12 -13.47
N SER A 142 16.32 -15.34 -13.29
CA SER A 142 16.59 -16.24 -14.42
C SER A 142 15.32 -16.51 -15.22
N GLY A 143 15.42 -16.33 -16.54
CA GLY A 143 14.29 -16.48 -17.47
C GLY A 143 13.13 -15.49 -17.27
N ALA A 144 13.28 -14.44 -16.45
CA ALA A 144 12.22 -13.46 -16.24
C ALA A 144 12.02 -12.56 -17.48
N ASP A 145 10.78 -12.17 -17.73
CA ASP A 145 10.44 -11.20 -18.78
C ASP A 145 10.43 -9.78 -18.19
N LEU A 146 11.44 -8.98 -18.51
CA LEU A 146 11.62 -7.59 -18.08
C LEU A 146 11.43 -6.61 -19.26
N ARG A 147 10.84 -7.03 -20.37
CA ARG A 147 10.71 -6.17 -21.56
C ARG A 147 9.93 -4.90 -21.22
N GLY A 148 10.49 -3.75 -21.58
CA GLY A 148 9.94 -2.43 -21.25
C GLY A 148 9.91 -2.06 -19.76
N ALA A 149 10.47 -2.87 -18.86
CA ALA A 149 10.50 -2.56 -17.43
C ALA A 149 11.44 -1.37 -17.13
N ASN A 150 11.12 -0.61 -16.09
CA ASN A 150 11.97 0.50 -15.63
C ASN A 150 12.79 0.10 -14.40
N LEU A 151 14.07 -0.21 -14.60
CA LEU A 151 15.06 -0.57 -13.57
C LEU A 151 15.94 0.64 -13.17
N GLY A 152 15.51 1.88 -13.45
CA GLY A 152 16.30 3.08 -13.21
C GLY A 152 16.79 3.18 -11.76
N GLY A 153 18.11 3.17 -11.54
CA GLY A 153 18.71 3.21 -10.21
C GLY A 153 18.53 1.95 -9.35
N ALA A 154 18.03 0.84 -9.92
CA ALA A 154 17.85 -0.41 -9.18
C ALA A 154 19.20 -1.03 -8.80
N ASN A 155 19.27 -1.67 -7.62
CA ASN A 155 20.46 -2.39 -7.18
C ASN A 155 20.34 -3.89 -7.52
N LEU A 156 21.01 -4.32 -8.58
CA LEU A 156 21.04 -5.69 -9.10
C LEU A 156 22.34 -6.42 -8.72
N LYS A 157 23.10 -5.95 -7.71
CA LYS A 157 24.35 -6.60 -7.30
C LYS A 157 24.11 -8.07 -6.97
N GLY A 158 24.68 -8.98 -7.77
CA GLY A 158 24.56 -10.43 -7.60
C GLY A 158 23.24 -11.03 -8.06
N ALA A 159 22.38 -10.25 -8.71
CA ALA A 159 21.17 -10.79 -9.27
C ALA A 159 21.50 -11.77 -10.43
N ASN A 160 20.83 -12.91 -10.46
CA ASN A 160 20.95 -13.85 -11.56
C ASN A 160 20.02 -13.43 -12.70
N LEU A 161 20.56 -12.87 -13.78
CA LEU A 161 19.82 -12.46 -14.98
C LEU A 161 19.94 -13.46 -16.15
N SER A 162 20.40 -14.69 -15.89
CA SER A 162 20.57 -15.70 -16.94
C SER A 162 19.27 -15.95 -17.72
N GLY A 163 19.28 -15.70 -19.02
CA GLY A 163 18.12 -15.86 -19.89
C GLY A 163 16.98 -14.85 -19.67
N ALA A 164 17.19 -13.79 -18.88
CA ALA A 164 16.19 -12.73 -18.72
C ALA A 164 16.03 -11.92 -20.02
N LEU A 165 14.79 -11.56 -20.35
CA LEU A 165 14.46 -10.75 -21.53
C LEU A 165 14.42 -9.26 -21.15
N LEU A 166 15.33 -8.46 -21.70
CA LEU A 166 15.53 -7.05 -21.32
C LEU A 166 15.21 -6.06 -22.46
N ASP A 167 14.54 -6.49 -23.53
CA ASP A 167 14.27 -5.63 -24.69
C ASP A 167 13.49 -4.38 -24.26
N GLY A 168 14.05 -3.20 -24.51
CA GLY A 168 13.46 -1.91 -24.12
C GLY A 168 13.44 -1.62 -22.61
N ALA A 169 14.09 -2.45 -21.78
CA ALA A 169 14.19 -2.17 -20.35
C ALA A 169 15.12 -0.97 -20.09
N ASN A 170 14.68 -0.05 -19.24
CA ASN A 170 15.51 1.09 -18.82
C ASN A 170 16.39 0.69 -17.64
N THR A 171 17.70 0.54 -17.86
CA THR A 171 18.69 0.18 -16.84
C THR A 171 19.57 1.38 -16.42
N THR A 172 19.15 2.61 -16.74
CA THR A 172 19.93 3.81 -16.44
C THR A 172 20.22 3.93 -14.94
N GLY A 173 21.50 4.01 -14.57
CA GLY A 173 21.93 4.09 -13.18
C GLY A 173 21.74 2.81 -12.35
N ALA A 174 21.30 1.70 -12.96
CA ALA A 174 21.23 0.42 -12.28
C ALA A 174 22.63 -0.09 -11.92
N ILE A 175 22.78 -0.67 -10.73
CA ILE A 175 24.05 -1.18 -10.20
C ILE A 175 24.10 -2.69 -10.41
N MET A 176 25.03 -3.20 -11.23
CA MET A 176 25.10 -4.64 -11.58
C MET A 176 26.38 -5.36 -11.14
N LEU A 177 27.40 -4.67 -10.64
CA LEU A 177 28.73 -5.27 -10.42
C LEU A 177 28.80 -6.15 -9.15
N GLN A 178 29.09 -7.45 -9.34
CA GLN A 178 29.86 -8.26 -8.40
C GLN A 178 31.25 -8.48 -9.01
N ARG A 179 32.29 -8.13 -8.26
CA ARG A 179 33.69 -8.40 -8.62
C ARG A 179 34.07 -9.81 -8.25
#